data_AF-A0A9Q9B7L5-F1
#
_entry.id   AF-A0A9Q9B7L5-F1
#
_cell.length_a   1.000
_cell.length_b   1.000
_cell.length_c   1.000
_cell.angle_alpha   90.00
_cell.angle_beta   90.00
_cell.angle_gamma   90.00
#
_symmetry.space_group_name_H-M   'P 1'
#
loop_
_entity.id
_entity.type
_entity.pdbx_description
1 polymer ?
#
loop_
_entity_poly.entity_id
_entity_poly.type
_entity_poly.pdbx_seq_one_letter_code
_entity_poly.pdbx_strand_id
1 'polypeptide(L)'
;MKKFLMVLFLAGLLPATIAAAEGAAVSAGTGQAILGISPDTKTITIKAVTADGSEVQVEGCTVTELPSGESVRLTATGNRIVLKGAITELRCSGNQLTSLDVQGLQALTVLECAGNDLTSLDVHGLTALAVLDCSENQLTSLNVQGLTALQKLNCSKNLLTSLNTQDFNALKGFDCSDNLLTSLNVQDLTALEELNCSGNKLSSLNVQGLSALKVLYCSDNGLTLLNVQGLTALEKLACSGNKLTSLNVQGLTALRYLSCRYNQLKTLDLKGLTGLRELWCSGNELAALDMRGINTLQILGCSNNKLTALELPAVNVLQELYCYGNRLNEKAFIRIFNNLPERDGNEAGRAFIYGEKNNPQEKNITNFSSSAKLRTAFEAAKAKNWEFYKRDTNGNDEKI
;
A
#
# COMPACT_ATOMS: atom_id res chain seq x y z
N MET A 1 20.03 9.08 7.40
CA MET A 1 19.56 7.86 6.70
C MET A 1 18.07 7.72 6.95
N LYS A 2 17.22 8.31 6.09
CA LYS A 2 15.76 8.30 6.25
C LYS A 2 15.23 6.94 5.76
N LYS A 3 14.83 6.07 6.69
CA LYS A 3 13.95 4.93 6.40
C LYS A 3 12.61 5.51 5.97
N PHE A 4 12.42 5.79 4.68
CA PHE A 4 11.09 5.84 4.12
C PHE A 4 10.54 4.43 4.30
N LEU A 5 9.52 4.29 5.13
CA LEU A 5 8.74 3.07 5.22
C LEU A 5 8.06 2.93 3.86
N MET A 6 8.75 2.26 2.93
CA MET A 6 8.14 1.63 1.77
C MET A 6 7.15 0.66 2.41
N VAL A 7 5.88 1.10 2.51
CA VAL A 7 4.80 0.23 2.93
C VAL A 7 4.67 -0.75 1.78
N LEU A 8 5.44 -1.84 1.87
CA LEU A 8 5.19 -3.02 1.08
C LEU A 8 3.71 -3.31 1.29
N PHE A 9 2.94 -3.24 0.20
CA PHE A 9 1.84 -4.16 0.04
C PHE A 9 2.39 -5.49 0.54
N LEU A 10 1.67 -6.18 1.44
CA LEU A 10 1.94 -7.59 1.55
C LEU A 10 1.58 -8.14 0.16
N ALA A 11 2.55 -8.11 -0.75
CA ALA A 11 2.96 -9.30 -1.46
C ALA A 11 3.34 -10.33 -0.38
N GLY A 12 2.34 -10.73 0.42
CA GLY A 12 2.24 -12.05 0.95
C GLY A 12 2.36 -12.92 -0.27
N LEU A 13 3.59 -13.36 -0.51
CA LEU A 13 3.86 -14.78 -0.51
C LEU A 13 3.05 -15.40 0.65
N LEU A 14 1.75 -15.62 0.42
CA LEU A 14 1.28 -16.96 0.75
C LEU A 14 2.26 -17.87 0.00
N PRO A 15 2.88 -18.86 0.64
CA PRO A 15 3.43 -19.95 -0.14
C PRO A 15 2.34 -20.31 -1.16
N ALA A 16 2.71 -20.43 -2.42
CA ALA A 16 1.84 -21.00 -3.44
C ALA A 16 1.62 -22.49 -3.11
N THR A 17 1.09 -22.77 -1.93
CA THR A 17 0.25 -23.92 -1.66
C THR A 17 -1.16 -23.41 -1.81
N ILE A 18 -1.50 -22.97 -3.04
CA ILE A 18 -2.86 -23.16 -3.50
C ILE A 18 -2.97 -24.67 -3.52
N ALA A 19 -3.71 -25.24 -2.55
CA ALA A 19 -4.14 -26.62 -2.67
C ALA A 19 -4.80 -26.70 -4.04
N ALA A 20 -4.16 -27.41 -4.98
CA ALA A 20 -4.77 -27.75 -6.24
C ALA A 20 -6.16 -28.27 -5.88
N ALA A 21 -7.19 -27.72 -6.51
CA ALA A 21 -8.51 -28.32 -6.41
C ALA A 21 -8.37 -29.76 -6.92
N GLU A 22 -8.20 -30.71 -5.99
CA GLU A 22 -8.29 -32.14 -6.26
C GLU A 22 -9.71 -32.37 -6.79
N GLY A 23 -9.86 -32.50 -8.12
CA GLY A 23 -11.17 -32.81 -8.69
C GLY A 23 -11.44 -32.43 -10.12
N ALA A 24 -10.55 -31.74 -10.84
CA ALA A 24 -10.68 -31.60 -12.29
C ALA A 24 -9.64 -32.48 -12.97
N ALA A 25 -10.07 -33.58 -13.59
CA ALA A 25 -9.25 -34.34 -14.52
C ALA A 25 -8.79 -33.40 -15.64
N VAL A 26 -7.56 -32.89 -15.53
CA VAL A 26 -6.95 -31.99 -16.51
C VAL A 26 -6.66 -32.81 -17.74
N SER A 27 -7.45 -32.64 -18.80
CA SER A 27 -7.06 -33.10 -20.13
C SER A 27 -5.71 -32.46 -20.47
N ALA A 28 -4.70 -33.29 -20.73
CA ALA A 28 -3.36 -32.92 -21.16
C ALA A 28 -3.38 -32.21 -22.53
N GLY A 29 -3.92 -31.00 -22.57
CA GLY A 29 -3.83 -30.13 -23.73
C GLY A 29 -2.42 -29.59 -23.82
N THR A 30 -1.76 -29.78 -24.96
CA THR A 30 -0.48 -29.14 -25.31
C THR A 30 -0.74 -27.65 -25.58
N GLY A 31 -1.09 -26.90 -24.54
CA GLY A 31 -1.25 -25.46 -24.60
C GLY A 31 0.06 -24.79 -25.01
N GLN A 32 -0.04 -23.57 -25.55
CA GLN A 32 1.13 -22.78 -25.88
C GLN A 32 1.02 -21.36 -25.34
N ALA A 33 2.16 -20.81 -24.91
CA ALA A 33 2.35 -19.40 -24.66
C ALA A 33 3.22 -18.81 -25.78
N ILE A 34 2.88 -17.61 -26.27
CA ILE A 34 3.70 -16.91 -27.27
C ILE A 34 4.17 -15.59 -26.67
N LEU A 35 5.48 -15.40 -26.60
CA LEU A 35 6.13 -14.23 -26.02
C LEU A 35 6.73 -13.38 -27.16
N GLY A 36 6.27 -12.13 -27.28
CA GLY A 36 6.87 -11.12 -28.15
C GLY A 36 8.11 -10.52 -27.48
N ILE A 37 9.27 -10.67 -28.11
CA ILE A 37 10.55 -10.22 -27.56
C ILE A 37 10.93 -8.88 -28.17
N SER A 38 11.28 -7.90 -27.32
CA SER A 38 11.82 -6.62 -27.77
C SER A 38 13.00 -6.78 -28.74
N PRO A 39 13.14 -5.89 -29.74
CA PRO A 39 14.36 -5.79 -30.52
C PRO A 39 15.61 -5.51 -29.67
N ASP A 40 15.45 -4.77 -28.56
CA ASP A 40 16.54 -4.22 -27.75
C ASP A 40 17.09 -5.21 -26.72
N THR A 41 16.26 -6.16 -26.26
CA THR A 41 16.67 -7.20 -25.33
C THR A 41 16.34 -8.58 -25.88
N LYS A 42 17.37 -9.37 -26.18
CA LYS A 42 17.23 -10.76 -26.64
C LYS A 42 17.28 -11.79 -25.52
N THR A 43 17.58 -11.37 -24.28
CA THR A 43 17.66 -12.30 -23.17
C THR A 43 16.54 -12.05 -22.18
N ILE A 44 15.73 -13.07 -21.93
CA ILE A 44 14.63 -13.02 -20.98
C ILE A 44 14.84 -14.04 -19.85
N THR A 45 14.23 -13.78 -18.69
CA THR A 45 14.15 -14.75 -17.60
C THR A 45 12.73 -15.26 -17.49
N ILE A 46 12.58 -16.58 -17.43
CA ILE A 46 11.27 -17.22 -17.38
C ILE A 46 11.27 -18.39 -16.42
N LYS A 47 10.14 -18.62 -15.77
CA LYS A 47 9.82 -19.85 -15.06
C LYS A 47 8.47 -20.33 -15.52
N ALA A 48 8.37 -21.59 -15.90
CA ALA A 48 7.10 -22.24 -16.22
C ALA A 48 6.98 -23.56 -15.46
N VAL A 49 5.79 -23.85 -14.94
CA VAL A 49 5.47 -25.10 -14.24
C VAL A 49 4.47 -25.86 -15.09
N THR A 50 4.72 -27.14 -15.30
CA THR A 50 3.82 -28.09 -15.97
C THR A 50 3.08 -28.95 -14.95
N ALA A 51 1.84 -29.33 -15.26
CA ALA A 51 0.99 -30.13 -14.37
C ALA A 51 1.60 -31.50 -14.00
N ASP A 52 2.38 -32.09 -14.90
CA ASP A 52 2.96 -33.43 -14.77
C ASP A 52 4.47 -33.42 -14.47
N GLY A 53 5.07 -32.24 -14.29
CA GLY A 53 6.51 -32.08 -14.09
C GLY A 53 7.36 -32.31 -15.35
N SER A 54 6.75 -32.51 -16.52
CA SER A 54 7.47 -32.63 -17.79
C SER A 54 8.17 -31.33 -18.18
N GLU A 55 9.24 -31.44 -18.97
CA GLU A 55 9.95 -30.27 -19.48
C GLU A 55 9.06 -29.44 -20.41
N VAL A 56 9.20 -28.11 -20.33
CA VAL A 56 8.51 -27.19 -21.22
C VAL A 56 9.28 -27.12 -22.53
N GLN A 57 8.62 -27.42 -23.63
CA GLN A 57 9.22 -27.34 -24.96
C GLN A 57 9.29 -25.86 -25.39
N VAL A 58 10.41 -25.45 -25.97
CA VAL A 58 10.71 -24.06 -26.31
C VAL A 58 11.11 -23.90 -27.77
N GLU A 59 10.51 -22.95 -28.46
CA GLU A 59 10.89 -22.55 -29.81
C GLU A 59 11.30 -21.07 -29.85
N GLY A 60 12.15 -20.70 -30.83
CA GLY A 60 12.57 -19.30 -31.01
C GLY A 60 13.66 -18.82 -30.05
N CYS A 61 14.36 -19.75 -29.41
CA CYS A 61 15.52 -19.46 -28.55
C CYS A 61 16.65 -20.46 -28.77
N THR A 62 17.77 -20.29 -28.06
CA THR A 62 18.97 -21.13 -28.17
C THR A 62 18.83 -22.52 -27.56
N VAL A 63 17.77 -22.78 -26.79
CA VAL A 63 17.46 -24.08 -26.19
C VAL A 63 16.11 -24.59 -26.73
N THR A 64 15.91 -25.90 -26.67
CA THR A 64 14.68 -26.55 -27.14
C THR A 64 13.75 -26.95 -26.00
N GLU A 65 14.25 -26.95 -24.76
CA GLU A 65 13.49 -27.34 -23.57
C GLU A 65 13.98 -26.55 -22.34
N LEU A 66 13.12 -26.43 -21.34
CA LEU A 66 13.49 -25.94 -20.01
C LEU A 66 12.83 -26.78 -18.91
N PRO A 67 13.52 -26.99 -17.78
CA PRO A 67 12.99 -27.75 -16.64
C PRO A 67 11.75 -27.08 -16.03
N SER A 68 10.77 -27.91 -15.65
CA SER A 68 9.56 -27.46 -14.97
C SER A 68 9.89 -26.88 -13.59
N GLY A 69 9.38 -25.68 -13.31
CA GLY A 69 9.49 -25.05 -11.99
C GLY A 69 10.81 -24.33 -11.69
N GLU A 70 11.77 -24.35 -12.61
CA GLU A 70 13.02 -23.61 -12.49
C GLU A 70 12.98 -22.28 -13.25
N SER A 71 13.74 -21.30 -12.75
CA SER A 71 13.90 -20.01 -13.43
C SER A 71 15.10 -20.10 -14.38
N VAL A 72 14.84 -19.94 -15.67
CA VAL A 72 15.83 -20.11 -16.75
C VAL A 72 15.98 -18.82 -17.54
N ARG A 73 17.22 -18.48 -17.87
CA ARG A 73 17.55 -17.35 -18.73
C ARG A 73 17.63 -17.84 -20.18
N LEU A 74 16.70 -17.39 -21.02
CA LEU A 74 16.61 -17.76 -22.44
C LEU A 74 17.17 -16.65 -23.33
N THR A 75 17.92 -17.02 -24.37
CA THR A 75 18.33 -16.09 -25.42
C THR A 75 17.49 -16.33 -26.68
N ALA A 76 16.63 -15.37 -27.02
CA ALA A 76 15.80 -15.39 -28.21
C ALA A 76 16.66 -15.32 -29.48
N THR A 77 16.34 -16.14 -30.47
CA THR A 77 16.97 -16.09 -31.80
C THR A 77 16.26 -15.13 -32.76
N GLY A 78 15.07 -14.66 -32.37
CA GLY A 78 14.25 -13.71 -33.13
C GLY A 78 13.52 -12.73 -32.21
N ASN A 79 12.29 -12.38 -32.60
CA ASN A 79 11.38 -11.53 -31.83
C ASN A 79 10.22 -12.33 -31.20
N ARG A 80 10.32 -13.67 -31.20
CA ARG A 80 9.26 -14.55 -30.74
C ARG A 80 9.85 -15.77 -30.03
N ILE A 81 9.35 -16.06 -28.84
CA ILE A 81 9.57 -17.33 -28.13
C ILE A 81 8.22 -18.03 -27.97
N VAL A 82 8.19 -19.34 -28.15
CA VAL A 82 6.99 -20.16 -27.89
C VAL A 82 7.32 -21.16 -26.81
N LEU A 83 6.45 -21.27 -25.82
CA LEU A 83 6.48 -22.32 -24.82
C LEU A 83 5.33 -23.27 -25.09
N LYS A 84 5.58 -24.58 -25.05
CA LYS A 84 4.55 -25.61 -25.24
C LYS A 84 4.60 -26.62 -24.10
N GLY A 85 3.42 -26.99 -23.62
CA GLY A 85 3.26 -27.97 -22.54
C GLY A 85 1.97 -27.77 -21.78
N ALA A 86 1.69 -28.67 -20.84
CA ALA A 86 0.57 -28.54 -19.90
C ALA A 86 0.90 -27.51 -18.80
N ILE A 87 1.16 -26.26 -19.19
CA ILE A 87 1.65 -25.19 -18.30
C ILE A 87 0.53 -24.73 -17.35
N THR A 88 0.80 -24.77 -16.05
CA THR A 88 -0.09 -24.34 -14.96
C THR A 88 0.41 -23.09 -14.25
N GLU A 89 1.70 -22.76 -14.34
CA GLU A 89 2.24 -21.47 -13.91
C GLU A 89 3.16 -20.89 -14.98
N LEU A 90 3.04 -19.60 -15.25
CA LEU A 90 3.94 -18.86 -16.14
C LEU A 90 4.40 -17.56 -15.46
N ARG A 91 5.70 -17.44 -15.25
CA ARG A 91 6.34 -16.26 -14.66
C ARG A 91 7.38 -15.72 -15.63
N CYS A 92 7.10 -14.56 -16.20
CA CYS A 92 7.93 -13.86 -17.17
C CYS A 92 8.06 -12.36 -16.83
N SER A 93 8.07 -12.04 -15.53
CA SER A 93 8.18 -10.68 -15.02
C SER A 93 9.60 -10.10 -15.19
N GLY A 94 9.70 -8.77 -15.27
CA GLY A 94 10.97 -8.03 -15.34
C GLY A 94 11.71 -8.22 -16.67
N ASN A 95 10.97 -8.35 -17.76
CA ASN A 95 11.50 -8.48 -19.11
C ASN A 95 11.12 -7.24 -19.95
N GLN A 96 11.39 -7.28 -21.25
CA GLN A 96 10.92 -6.27 -22.21
C GLN A 96 10.00 -6.94 -23.23
N LEU A 97 8.99 -7.68 -22.73
CA LEU A 97 8.02 -8.33 -23.61
C LEU A 97 7.10 -7.28 -24.22
N THR A 98 6.96 -7.30 -25.54
CA THR A 98 6.07 -6.40 -26.29
C THR A 98 4.68 -6.99 -26.51
N SER A 99 4.56 -8.32 -26.41
CA SER A 99 3.29 -9.03 -26.42
C SER A 99 3.37 -10.34 -25.64
N LEU A 100 2.21 -10.81 -25.16
CA LEU A 100 2.07 -12.08 -24.48
C LEU A 100 0.71 -12.68 -24.82
N ASP A 101 0.72 -13.85 -25.45
CA ASP A 101 -0.47 -14.66 -25.71
C ASP A 101 -0.42 -15.92 -24.84
N VAL A 102 -1.46 -16.09 -24.02
CA VAL A 102 -1.64 -17.20 -23.06
C VAL A 102 -2.97 -17.91 -23.27
N GLN A 103 -3.73 -17.60 -24.32
CA GLN A 103 -5.08 -18.16 -24.54
C GLN A 103 -5.08 -19.68 -24.72
N GLY A 104 -3.94 -20.26 -25.11
CA GLY A 104 -3.75 -21.71 -25.18
C GLY A 104 -3.62 -22.41 -23.82
N LEU A 105 -3.48 -21.69 -22.71
CA LEU A 105 -3.15 -22.24 -21.39
C LEU A 105 -4.36 -22.33 -20.46
N GLN A 106 -5.38 -23.10 -20.83
CA GLN A 106 -6.66 -23.18 -20.08
C GLN A 106 -6.52 -23.68 -18.63
N ALA A 107 -5.43 -24.38 -18.30
CA ALA A 107 -5.10 -24.87 -16.95
C ALA A 107 -4.21 -23.89 -16.15
N LEU A 108 -3.95 -22.69 -16.67
CA LEU A 108 -3.07 -21.71 -16.02
C LEU A 108 -3.71 -21.21 -14.72
N THR A 109 -2.97 -21.40 -13.62
CA THR A 109 -3.36 -20.99 -12.25
C THR A 109 -2.60 -19.75 -11.79
N VAL A 110 -1.39 -19.54 -12.30
CA VAL A 110 -0.55 -18.38 -12.00
C VAL A 110 0.00 -17.76 -13.29
N LEU A 111 -0.24 -16.47 -13.47
CA LEU A 111 0.38 -15.66 -14.51
C LEU A 111 1.04 -14.43 -13.87
N GLU A 112 2.36 -14.33 -13.96
CA GLU A 112 3.14 -13.18 -13.51
C GLU A 112 3.98 -12.61 -14.65
N CYS A 113 3.47 -11.55 -15.27
CA CYS A 113 4.09 -10.84 -16.38
C CYS A 113 4.37 -9.36 -16.05
N ALA A 114 4.62 -9.05 -14.78
CA ALA A 114 4.87 -7.70 -14.31
C ALA A 114 6.15 -7.09 -14.89
N GLY A 115 6.23 -5.77 -15.06
CA GLY A 115 7.45 -5.10 -15.52
C GLY A 115 7.84 -5.51 -16.94
N ASN A 116 6.93 -5.27 -17.89
CA ASN A 116 7.09 -5.52 -19.32
C ASN A 116 6.54 -4.32 -20.13
N ASP A 117 6.53 -4.41 -21.45
CA ASP A 117 6.03 -3.38 -22.37
C ASP A 117 4.68 -3.78 -22.99
N LEU A 118 3.86 -4.56 -22.26
CA LEU A 118 2.57 -5.03 -22.79
C LEU A 118 1.58 -3.88 -22.90
N THR A 119 1.01 -3.70 -24.09
CA THR A 119 -0.06 -2.73 -24.36
C THR A 119 -1.45 -3.36 -24.31
N SER A 120 -1.51 -4.69 -24.40
CA SER A 120 -2.72 -5.51 -24.24
C SER A 120 -2.35 -6.85 -23.63
N LEU A 121 -3.30 -7.46 -22.93
CA LEU A 121 -3.19 -8.79 -22.36
C LEU A 121 -4.58 -9.43 -22.38
N ASP A 122 -4.70 -10.56 -23.07
CA ASP A 122 -5.94 -11.33 -23.10
C ASP A 122 -5.85 -12.54 -22.17
N VAL A 123 -6.60 -12.48 -21.07
CA VAL A 123 -6.75 -13.56 -20.09
C VAL A 123 -8.17 -14.12 -20.07
N HIS A 124 -9.02 -13.73 -21.02
CA HIS A 124 -10.39 -14.22 -21.07
C HIS A 124 -10.41 -15.75 -21.16
N GLY A 125 -11.35 -16.39 -20.46
CA GLY A 125 -11.52 -17.84 -20.47
C GLY A 125 -10.52 -18.62 -19.60
N LEU A 126 -9.50 -18.00 -19.02
CA LEU A 126 -8.56 -18.64 -18.08
C LEU A 126 -9.19 -18.87 -16.70
N THR A 127 -10.27 -19.63 -16.64
CA THR A 127 -11.13 -19.79 -15.45
C THR A 127 -10.43 -20.42 -14.25
N ALA A 128 -9.30 -21.12 -14.45
CA ALA A 128 -8.46 -21.68 -13.39
C ALA A 128 -7.48 -20.66 -12.77
N LEU A 129 -7.38 -19.45 -13.33
CA LEU A 129 -6.40 -18.45 -12.91
C LEU A 129 -6.72 -17.94 -11.50
N ALA A 130 -5.83 -18.23 -10.56
CA ALA A 130 -5.94 -17.85 -9.16
C ALA A 130 -5.10 -16.61 -8.84
N VAL A 131 -3.98 -16.42 -9.55
CA VAL A 131 -3.08 -15.27 -9.40
C VAL A 131 -2.79 -14.66 -10.75
N LEU A 132 -3.09 -13.38 -10.89
CA LEU A 132 -2.69 -12.56 -12.03
C LEU A 132 -1.89 -11.34 -11.54
N ASP A 133 -0.62 -11.28 -11.93
CA ASP A 133 0.20 -10.07 -11.82
C ASP A 133 0.60 -9.58 -13.22
N CYS A 134 -0.02 -8.49 -13.65
CA CYS A 134 0.30 -7.78 -14.89
C CYS A 134 0.68 -6.32 -14.61
N SER A 135 1.22 -6.05 -13.41
CA SER A 135 1.63 -4.70 -13.01
C SER A 135 2.81 -4.17 -13.82
N GLU A 136 3.06 -2.85 -13.76
CA GLU A 136 4.21 -2.23 -14.44
C GLU A 136 4.26 -2.56 -15.93
N ASN A 137 3.15 -2.27 -16.62
CA ASN A 137 2.97 -2.44 -18.07
C ASN A 137 2.31 -1.18 -18.65
N GLN A 138 1.86 -1.25 -19.91
CA GLN A 138 1.23 -0.14 -20.63
C GLN A 138 -0.22 -0.46 -21.01
N LEU A 139 -0.91 -1.31 -20.21
CA LEU A 139 -2.26 -1.78 -20.50
C LEU A 139 -3.25 -0.61 -20.40
N THR A 140 -4.02 -0.40 -21.47
CA THR A 140 -5.10 0.61 -21.52
C THR A 140 -6.47 0.03 -21.17
N SER A 141 -6.61 -1.30 -21.30
CA SER A 141 -7.76 -2.08 -20.89
C SER A 141 -7.31 -3.46 -20.43
N LEU A 142 -8.13 -4.09 -19.59
CA LEU A 142 -7.90 -5.45 -19.10
C LEU A 142 -9.26 -6.11 -18.89
N ASN A 143 -9.55 -7.17 -19.66
CA ASN A 143 -10.76 -7.96 -19.48
C ASN A 143 -10.47 -9.15 -18.56
N VAL A 144 -11.07 -9.14 -17.38
CA VAL A 144 -10.92 -10.15 -16.32
C VAL A 144 -12.26 -10.80 -15.96
N GLN A 145 -13.28 -10.58 -16.78
CA GLN A 145 -14.59 -11.21 -16.58
C GLN A 145 -14.48 -12.74 -16.71
N GLY A 146 -15.19 -13.45 -15.84
CA GLY A 146 -15.20 -14.92 -15.83
C GLY A 146 -14.01 -15.58 -15.11
N LEU A 147 -13.04 -14.81 -14.60
CA LEU A 147 -11.94 -15.32 -13.77
C LEU A 147 -12.41 -15.63 -12.34
N THR A 148 -13.36 -16.54 -12.21
CA THR A 148 -14.07 -16.82 -10.95
C THR A 148 -13.19 -17.44 -9.85
N ALA A 149 -12.06 -18.06 -10.22
CA ALA A 149 -11.08 -18.61 -9.28
C ALA A 149 -10.06 -17.57 -8.78
N LEU A 150 -10.09 -16.33 -9.28
CA LEU A 150 -9.06 -15.33 -9.01
C LEU A 150 -9.08 -14.92 -7.54
N GLN A 151 -7.95 -15.14 -6.85
CA GLN A 151 -7.74 -14.80 -5.44
C GLN A 151 -6.87 -13.56 -5.29
N LYS A 152 -5.98 -13.31 -6.25
CA LYS A 152 -5.10 -12.14 -6.28
C LYS A 152 -5.03 -11.54 -7.67
N LEU A 153 -5.30 -10.23 -7.75
CA LEU A 153 -5.13 -9.42 -8.95
C LEU A 153 -4.22 -8.24 -8.64
N ASN A 154 -3.09 -8.16 -9.33
CA ASN A 154 -2.24 -6.98 -9.37
C ASN A 154 -2.16 -6.46 -10.80
N CYS A 155 -2.83 -5.35 -11.06
CA CYS A 155 -2.78 -4.61 -12.32
C CYS A 155 -2.28 -3.18 -12.12
N SER A 156 -1.52 -2.95 -11.04
CA SER A 156 -0.99 -1.62 -10.69
C SER A 156 -0.02 -1.08 -11.73
N LYS A 157 0.18 0.25 -11.77
CA LYS A 157 1.11 0.94 -12.68
C LYS A 157 0.86 0.57 -14.15
N ASN A 158 -0.37 0.81 -14.59
CA ASN A 158 -0.81 0.67 -15.98
C ASN A 158 -1.55 1.96 -16.40
N LEU A 159 -2.25 1.92 -17.53
CA LEU A 159 -3.01 3.05 -18.08
C LEU A 159 -4.52 2.77 -18.10
N LEU A 160 -5.01 1.92 -17.20
CA LEU A 160 -6.42 1.52 -17.15
C LEU A 160 -7.32 2.69 -16.78
N THR A 161 -8.35 2.93 -17.58
CA THR A 161 -9.37 3.99 -17.34
C THR A 161 -10.63 3.46 -16.67
N SER A 162 -10.86 2.15 -16.80
CA SER A 162 -11.94 1.40 -16.16
C SER A 162 -11.48 -0.05 -15.94
N LEU A 163 -12.11 -0.72 -14.98
CA LEU A 163 -11.90 -2.13 -14.71
C LEU A 163 -13.21 -2.73 -14.20
N ASN A 164 -13.72 -3.75 -14.87
CA ASN A 164 -14.90 -4.47 -14.39
C ASN A 164 -14.47 -5.57 -13.42
N THR A 165 -14.98 -5.49 -12.20
CA THR A 165 -14.67 -6.38 -11.07
C THR A 165 -15.82 -7.33 -10.74
N GLN A 166 -16.83 -7.42 -11.61
CA GLN A 166 -17.91 -8.40 -11.47
C GLN A 166 -17.36 -9.83 -11.43
N ASP A 167 -18.01 -10.69 -10.66
CA ASP A 167 -17.74 -12.14 -10.52
C ASP A 167 -16.46 -12.53 -9.75
N PHE A 168 -15.78 -11.56 -9.13
CA PHE A 168 -14.60 -11.77 -8.28
C PHE A 168 -14.95 -12.24 -6.85
N ASN A 169 -15.76 -13.29 -6.75
CA ASN A 169 -16.28 -13.78 -5.47
C ASN A 169 -15.20 -14.34 -4.53
N ALA A 170 -14.07 -14.80 -5.08
CA ALA A 170 -12.96 -15.39 -4.32
C ALA A 170 -11.78 -14.41 -4.10
N LEU A 171 -11.88 -13.16 -4.60
CA LEU A 171 -10.76 -12.23 -4.60
C LEU A 171 -10.45 -11.74 -3.18
N LYS A 172 -9.22 -11.96 -2.73
CA LYS A 172 -8.73 -11.57 -1.40
C LYS A 172 -7.77 -10.39 -1.45
N GLY A 173 -6.95 -10.31 -2.49
CA GLY A 173 -6.00 -9.21 -2.70
C GLY A 173 -6.21 -8.53 -4.05
N PHE A 174 -6.43 -7.22 -4.03
CA PHE A 174 -6.66 -6.44 -5.23
C PHE A 174 -5.81 -5.17 -5.22
N ASP A 175 -4.83 -5.12 -6.12
CA ASP A 175 -4.04 -3.92 -6.37
C ASP A 175 -4.29 -3.40 -7.80
N CYS A 176 -4.90 -2.23 -7.88
CA CYS A 176 -5.11 -1.46 -9.10
C CYS A 176 -4.52 -0.04 -8.98
N SER A 177 -3.51 0.15 -8.12
CA SER A 177 -2.91 1.46 -7.90
C SER A 177 -2.23 2.02 -9.14
N ASP A 178 -2.01 3.33 -9.17
CA ASP A 178 -1.25 4.01 -10.22
C ASP A 178 -1.81 3.72 -11.62
N ASN A 179 -3.12 3.93 -11.76
CA ASN A 179 -3.86 3.82 -13.02
C ASN A 179 -4.60 5.14 -13.28
N LEU A 180 -5.54 5.15 -14.23
CA LEU A 180 -6.35 6.31 -14.59
C LEU A 180 -7.83 6.09 -14.27
N LEU A 181 -8.15 5.21 -13.31
CA LEU A 181 -9.53 4.85 -12.96
C LEU A 181 -10.28 6.06 -12.42
N THR A 182 -11.48 6.30 -12.97
CA THR A 182 -12.39 7.37 -12.50
C THR A 182 -13.50 6.86 -11.58
N SER A 183 -13.79 5.56 -11.66
CA SER A 183 -14.69 4.82 -10.79
C SER A 183 -14.11 3.43 -10.51
N LEU A 184 -14.51 2.85 -9.38
CA LEU A 184 -14.17 1.49 -9.01
C LEU A 184 -15.34 0.91 -8.20
N ASN A 185 -15.95 -0.15 -8.72
CA ASN A 185 -16.94 -0.92 -7.97
C ASN A 185 -16.24 -2.06 -7.22
N VAL A 186 -16.46 -2.17 -5.92
CA VAL A 186 -15.92 -3.27 -5.11
C VAL A 186 -16.99 -3.91 -4.24
N GLN A 187 -18.27 -3.52 -4.36
CA GLN A 187 -19.29 -3.86 -3.37
C GLN A 187 -19.54 -5.37 -3.22
N ASP A 188 -19.34 -6.13 -4.29
CA ASP A 188 -19.56 -7.58 -4.31
C ASP A 188 -18.32 -8.39 -3.87
N LEU A 189 -17.18 -7.72 -3.64
CA LEU A 189 -15.91 -8.34 -3.26
C LEU A 189 -15.88 -8.70 -1.76
N THR A 190 -16.88 -9.41 -1.26
CA THR A 190 -17.09 -9.64 0.18
C THR A 190 -15.97 -10.44 0.87
N ALA A 191 -15.19 -11.21 0.10
CA ALA A 191 -14.01 -11.93 0.56
C ALA A 191 -12.71 -11.08 0.58
N LEU A 192 -12.77 -9.82 0.11
CA LEU A 192 -11.60 -8.97 -0.05
C LEU A 192 -10.99 -8.61 1.30
N GLU A 193 -9.72 -8.95 1.48
CA GLU A 193 -8.93 -8.67 2.68
C GLU A 193 -8.02 -7.45 2.47
N GLU A 194 -7.54 -7.23 1.25
CA GLU A 194 -6.64 -6.13 0.91
C GLU A 194 -7.06 -5.44 -0.39
N LEU A 195 -7.24 -4.11 -0.31
CA LEU A 195 -7.51 -3.25 -1.46
C LEU A 195 -6.49 -2.11 -1.54
N ASN A 196 -5.78 -2.01 -2.66
CA ASN A 196 -5.03 -0.82 -3.04
C ASN A 196 -5.55 -0.25 -4.36
N CYS A 197 -6.14 0.93 -4.27
CA CYS A 197 -6.60 1.72 -5.41
C CYS A 197 -5.97 3.13 -5.39
N SER A 198 -4.79 3.27 -4.77
CA SER A 198 -4.10 4.55 -4.64
C SER A 198 -3.64 5.10 -6.00
N GLY A 199 -3.38 6.40 -6.12
CA GLY A 199 -2.83 6.97 -7.36
C GLY A 199 -3.77 6.85 -8.56
N ASN A 200 -5.07 7.06 -8.35
CA ASN A 200 -6.09 7.02 -9.39
C ASN A 200 -6.83 8.37 -9.47
N LYS A 201 -7.93 8.42 -10.22
CA LYS A 201 -8.78 9.63 -10.37
C LYS A 201 -10.16 9.43 -9.74
N LEU A 202 -10.27 8.60 -8.71
CA LEU A 202 -11.53 8.28 -8.05
C LEU A 202 -12.09 9.51 -7.33
N SER A 203 -13.33 9.87 -7.62
CA SER A 203 -14.07 10.93 -6.91
C SER A 203 -14.89 10.39 -5.73
N SER A 204 -15.20 9.10 -5.76
CA SER A 204 -15.89 8.37 -4.70
C SER A 204 -15.38 6.93 -4.64
N LEU A 205 -15.49 6.33 -3.46
CA LEU A 205 -15.16 4.92 -3.23
C LEU A 205 -16.13 4.38 -2.19
N ASN A 206 -16.89 3.33 -2.57
CA ASN A 206 -17.81 2.66 -1.66
C ASN A 206 -17.22 1.31 -1.23
N VAL A 207 -16.78 1.25 0.02
CA VAL A 207 -16.23 0.03 0.67
C VAL A 207 -17.22 -0.60 1.66
N GLN A 208 -18.48 -0.14 1.68
CA GLN A 208 -19.48 -0.70 2.58
C GLN A 208 -19.77 -2.16 2.22
N GLY A 209 -19.88 -3.03 3.23
CA GLY A 209 -20.09 -4.47 3.06
C GLY A 209 -18.81 -5.31 3.01
N LEU A 210 -17.63 -4.69 2.89
CA LEU A 210 -16.33 -5.39 2.87
C LEU A 210 -15.87 -5.79 4.27
N SER A 211 -16.65 -6.61 4.97
CA SER A 211 -16.42 -6.96 6.38
C SER A 211 -15.10 -7.71 6.64
N ALA A 212 -14.53 -8.37 5.63
CA ALA A 212 -13.24 -9.05 5.70
C ALA A 212 -12.03 -8.12 5.49
N LEU A 213 -12.25 -6.86 5.09
CA LEU A 213 -11.19 -5.94 4.69
C LEU A 213 -10.30 -5.55 5.88
N LYS A 214 -9.03 -5.91 5.79
CA LYS A 214 -7.97 -5.63 6.78
C LYS A 214 -7.10 -4.45 6.36
N VAL A 215 -6.89 -4.27 5.06
CA VAL A 215 -6.02 -3.23 4.50
C VAL A 215 -6.75 -2.44 3.42
N LEU A 216 -6.83 -1.13 3.60
CA LEU A 216 -7.37 -0.20 2.61
C LEU A 216 -6.37 0.92 2.32
N TYR A 217 -5.87 0.92 1.09
CA TYR A 217 -5.05 2.00 0.53
C TYR A 217 -5.82 2.67 -0.62
N CYS A 218 -6.26 3.91 -0.38
CA CYS A 218 -6.98 4.73 -1.35
C CYS A 218 -6.39 6.15 -1.39
N SER A 219 -5.07 6.24 -1.25
CA SER A 219 -4.36 7.53 -1.22
C SER A 219 -4.28 8.14 -2.62
N ASP A 220 -4.00 9.44 -2.71
CA ASP A 220 -3.75 10.17 -3.96
C ASP A 220 -4.88 9.96 -4.99
N ASN A 221 -6.07 10.37 -4.57
CA ASN A 221 -7.31 10.33 -5.35
C ASN A 221 -8.06 11.67 -5.19
N GLY A 222 -9.29 11.74 -5.70
CA GLY A 222 -10.17 12.90 -5.60
C GLY A 222 -11.28 12.75 -4.55
N LEU A 223 -11.17 11.84 -3.58
CA LEU A 223 -12.27 11.49 -2.67
C LEU A 223 -12.65 12.69 -1.80
N THR A 224 -13.95 13.03 -1.80
CA THR A 224 -14.52 14.06 -0.91
C THR A 224 -15.14 13.48 0.36
N LEU A 225 -15.52 12.20 0.28
CA LEU A 225 -16.08 11.39 1.36
C LEU A 225 -15.47 9.99 1.31
N LEU A 226 -15.22 9.42 2.49
CA LEU A 226 -14.86 8.01 2.64
C LEU A 226 -15.60 7.45 3.86
N ASN A 227 -16.54 6.54 3.61
CA ASN A 227 -17.24 5.85 4.69
C ASN A 227 -16.59 4.49 4.95
N VAL A 228 -15.90 4.39 6.09
CA VAL A 228 -15.25 3.17 6.59
C VAL A 228 -16.02 2.52 7.74
N GLN A 229 -17.22 3.01 8.06
CA GLN A 229 -18.02 2.42 9.14
C GLN A 229 -18.39 0.97 8.80
N GLY A 230 -18.39 0.11 9.83
CA GLY A 230 -18.65 -1.33 9.68
C GLY A 230 -17.43 -2.18 9.30
N LEU A 231 -16.30 -1.58 8.90
CA LEU A 231 -15.05 -2.30 8.58
C LEU A 231 -14.29 -2.72 9.85
N THR A 232 -14.92 -3.52 10.70
CA THR A 232 -14.41 -3.85 12.04
C THR A 232 -13.11 -4.66 12.04
N ALA A 233 -12.79 -5.35 10.94
CA ALA A 233 -11.53 -6.05 10.72
C ALA A 233 -10.39 -5.15 10.22
N LEU A 234 -10.64 -3.86 9.93
CA LEU A 234 -9.66 -2.98 9.31
C LEU A 234 -8.49 -2.68 10.25
N GLU A 235 -7.29 -3.09 9.86
CA GLU A 235 -6.05 -2.91 10.61
C GLU A 235 -5.22 -1.74 10.06
N LYS A 236 -5.29 -1.48 8.75
CA LYS A 236 -4.54 -0.41 8.10
C LYS A 236 -5.43 0.41 7.18
N LEU A 237 -5.47 1.72 7.40
CA LEU A 237 -6.14 2.68 6.54
C LEU A 237 -5.16 3.76 6.08
N ALA A 238 -4.93 3.88 4.76
CA ALA A 238 -4.22 5.00 4.16
C ALA A 238 -5.09 5.68 3.10
N CYS A 239 -5.59 6.88 3.43
CA CYS A 239 -6.42 7.73 2.58
C CYS A 239 -5.81 9.12 2.39
N SER A 240 -4.48 9.20 2.35
CA SER A 240 -3.76 10.47 2.22
C SER A 240 -3.97 11.10 0.83
N GLY A 241 -3.75 12.41 0.70
CA GLY A 241 -3.79 13.06 -0.62
C GLY A 241 -5.18 13.04 -1.26
N ASN A 242 -6.22 13.28 -0.46
CA ASN A 242 -7.61 13.36 -0.90
C ASN A 242 -8.21 14.73 -0.53
N LYS A 243 -9.53 14.88 -0.71
CA LYS A 243 -10.29 16.10 -0.39
C LYS A 243 -11.28 15.85 0.75
N LEU A 244 -10.96 14.95 1.67
CA LEU A 244 -11.85 14.59 2.79
C LEU A 244 -11.98 15.77 3.74
N THR A 245 -13.23 16.16 4.03
CA THR A 245 -13.55 17.21 5.02
C THR A 245 -13.90 16.61 6.39
N SER A 246 -14.26 15.34 6.42
CA SER A 246 -14.50 14.54 7.62
C SER A 246 -14.05 13.10 7.39
N LEU A 247 -13.69 12.42 8.47
CA LEU A 247 -13.35 11.00 8.47
C LEU A 247 -13.81 10.40 9.79
N ASN A 248 -14.84 9.55 9.74
CA ASN A 248 -15.32 8.84 10.92
C ASN A 248 -14.64 7.46 11.02
N VAL A 249 -13.72 7.34 11.98
CA VAL A 249 -12.99 6.10 12.30
C VAL A 249 -13.50 5.42 13.57
N GLN A 250 -14.60 5.90 14.16
CA GLN A 250 -15.18 5.29 15.36
C GLN A 250 -15.60 3.84 15.07
N GLY A 251 -15.36 2.95 16.04
CA GLY A 251 -15.67 1.52 15.92
C GLY A 251 -14.60 0.67 15.21
N LEU A 252 -13.54 1.26 14.65
CA LEU A 252 -12.43 0.53 14.02
C LEU A 252 -11.42 0.01 15.05
N THR A 253 -11.85 -0.84 15.99
CA THR A 253 -11.03 -1.27 17.14
C THR A 253 -9.80 -2.12 16.76
N ALA A 254 -9.81 -2.73 15.57
CA ALA A 254 -8.67 -3.45 15.02
C ALA A 254 -7.57 -2.54 14.46
N LEU A 255 -7.86 -1.25 14.22
CA LEU A 255 -6.96 -0.34 13.52
C LEU A 255 -5.62 -0.18 14.26
N ARG A 256 -4.53 -0.35 13.52
CA ARG A 256 -3.13 -0.22 13.98
C ARG A 256 -2.42 0.93 13.28
N TYR A 257 -2.78 1.19 12.02
CA TYR A 257 -2.19 2.24 11.20
C TYR A 257 -3.29 3.12 10.60
N LEU A 258 -3.20 4.43 10.83
CA LEU A 258 -4.08 5.42 10.20
C LEU A 258 -3.23 6.52 9.56
N SER A 259 -3.38 6.67 8.24
CA SER A 259 -2.79 7.77 7.48
C SER A 259 -3.86 8.51 6.70
N CYS A 260 -4.13 9.75 7.10
CA CYS A 260 -5.09 10.68 6.50
C CYS A 260 -4.42 12.02 6.17
N ARG A 261 -3.12 11.99 5.81
CA ARG A 261 -2.33 13.20 5.53
C ARG A 261 -2.89 13.94 4.32
N TYR A 262 -2.65 15.24 4.25
CA TYR A 262 -3.00 16.06 3.08
C TYR A 262 -4.47 15.91 2.68
N ASN A 263 -5.34 16.21 3.64
CA ASN A 263 -6.80 16.28 3.49
C ASN A 263 -7.28 17.65 4.04
N GLN A 264 -8.59 17.83 4.21
CA GLN A 264 -9.21 19.06 4.70
C GLN A 264 -9.94 18.84 6.04
N LEU A 265 -9.44 17.90 6.85
CA LEU A 265 -10.07 17.52 8.12
C LEU A 265 -9.95 18.66 9.15
N LYS A 266 -11.08 19.07 9.72
CA LYS A 266 -11.13 20.06 10.82
C LYS A 266 -11.12 19.41 12.20
N THR A 267 -11.62 18.19 12.28
CA THR A 267 -11.66 17.35 13.49
C THR A 267 -11.30 15.92 13.12
N LEU A 268 -10.79 15.18 14.09
CA LEU A 268 -10.53 13.75 13.98
C LEU A 268 -10.78 13.13 15.36
N ASP A 269 -11.88 12.41 15.50
CA ASP A 269 -12.22 11.70 16.73
C ASP A 269 -11.59 10.31 16.74
N LEU A 270 -10.64 10.11 17.63
CA LEU A 270 -9.86 8.87 17.79
C LEU A 270 -10.32 8.03 18.97
N LYS A 271 -11.41 8.42 19.65
CA LYS A 271 -11.91 7.70 20.82
C LYS A 271 -12.16 6.23 20.48
N GLY A 272 -11.76 5.32 21.37
CA GLY A 272 -11.94 3.88 21.20
C GLY A 272 -10.91 3.19 20.30
N LEU A 273 -10.01 3.92 19.64
CA LEU A 273 -8.91 3.33 18.85
C LEU A 273 -7.74 2.89 19.74
N THR A 274 -8.01 2.10 20.78
CA THR A 274 -7.06 1.78 21.86
C THR A 274 -5.84 0.97 21.43
N GLY A 275 -5.86 0.37 20.24
CA GLY A 275 -4.74 -0.38 19.69
C GLY A 275 -3.99 0.32 18.54
N LEU A 276 -4.32 1.58 18.25
CA LEU A 276 -3.63 2.36 17.22
C LEU A 276 -2.14 2.54 17.57
N ARG A 277 -1.25 2.27 16.62
CA ARG A 277 0.22 2.33 16.80
C ARG A 277 0.84 3.49 16.02
N GLU A 278 0.30 3.77 14.85
CA GLU A 278 0.77 4.86 13.99
C GLU A 278 -0.37 5.76 13.55
N LEU A 279 -0.20 7.05 13.77
CA LEU A 279 -1.13 8.08 13.30
C LEU A 279 -0.41 9.13 12.48
N TRP A 280 -0.80 9.26 11.22
CA TRP A 280 -0.30 10.27 10.29
C TRP A 280 -1.47 11.15 9.81
N CYS A 281 -1.64 12.31 10.42
CA CYS A 281 -2.70 13.29 10.10
C CYS A 281 -2.14 14.66 9.66
N SER A 282 -0.89 14.68 9.19
CA SER A 282 -0.21 15.92 8.80
C SER A 282 -0.87 16.61 7.61
N GLY A 283 -0.84 17.93 7.53
CA GLY A 283 -1.39 18.66 6.36
C GLY A 283 -2.92 18.63 6.34
N ASN A 284 -3.55 18.93 7.47
CA ASN A 284 -5.00 19.06 7.61
C ASN A 284 -5.32 20.43 8.27
N GLU A 285 -6.56 20.62 8.70
CA GLU A 285 -7.02 21.84 9.37
C GLU A 285 -7.38 21.60 10.85
N LEU A 286 -6.79 20.59 11.49
CA LEU A 286 -7.13 20.18 12.85
C LEU A 286 -6.79 21.30 13.86
N ALA A 287 -7.76 21.69 14.68
CA ALA A 287 -7.58 22.71 15.72
C ALA A 287 -7.11 22.14 17.08
N ALA A 288 -7.44 20.88 17.33
CA ALA A 288 -7.03 20.12 18.50
C ALA A 288 -6.94 18.63 18.14
N LEU A 289 -6.14 17.89 18.89
CA LEU A 289 -6.03 16.44 18.78
C LEU A 289 -5.95 15.82 20.18
N ASP A 290 -6.79 14.83 20.43
CA ASP A 290 -6.88 14.13 21.71
C ASP A 290 -6.62 12.64 21.49
N MET A 291 -5.57 12.14 22.12
CA MET A 291 -5.15 10.74 22.04
C MET A 291 -5.18 10.06 23.40
N ARG A 292 -5.88 10.65 24.38
CA ARG A 292 -6.04 10.02 25.69
C ARG A 292 -6.70 8.65 25.53
N GLY A 293 -6.09 7.63 26.14
CA GLY A 293 -6.53 6.23 26.05
C GLY A 293 -5.90 5.42 24.90
N ILE A 294 -5.10 6.05 24.02
CA ILE A 294 -4.35 5.35 22.95
C ILE A 294 -2.95 5.02 23.44
N ASN A 295 -2.86 4.15 24.45
CA ASN A 295 -1.60 3.87 25.15
C ASN A 295 -0.59 3.08 24.29
N THR A 296 -1.02 2.56 23.14
CA THR A 296 -0.19 1.81 22.19
C THR A 296 0.49 2.66 21.12
N LEU A 297 0.24 3.98 21.10
CA LEU A 297 0.74 4.85 20.03
C LEU A 297 2.27 4.97 20.10
N GLN A 298 2.94 4.61 19.00
CA GLN A 298 4.39 4.63 18.84
C GLN A 298 4.83 5.83 18.00
N ILE A 299 4.08 6.17 16.95
CA ILE A 299 4.41 7.27 16.04
C ILE A 299 3.21 8.19 15.87
N LEU A 300 3.45 9.49 16.08
CA LEU A 300 2.48 10.54 15.82
C LEU A 300 3.05 11.58 14.84
N GLY A 301 2.43 11.68 13.66
CA GLY A 301 2.68 12.75 12.71
C GLY A 301 1.48 13.67 12.53
N CYS A 302 1.42 14.76 13.28
CA CYS A 302 0.36 15.78 13.23
C CYS A 302 0.84 17.17 12.76
N SER A 303 1.99 17.23 12.10
CA SER A 303 2.56 18.48 11.57
C SER A 303 1.65 19.19 10.56
N ASN A 304 1.89 20.48 10.34
CA ASN A 304 1.17 21.28 9.34
C ASN A 304 -0.34 21.23 9.55
N ASN A 305 -0.80 21.64 10.72
CA ASN A 305 -2.22 21.72 11.11
C ASN A 305 -2.49 23.09 11.77
N LYS A 306 -3.63 23.25 12.43
CA LYS A 306 -3.99 24.46 13.20
C LYS A 306 -4.00 24.17 14.71
N LEU A 307 -3.24 23.18 15.18
CA LEU A 307 -3.35 22.66 16.55
C LEU A 307 -2.98 23.74 17.57
N THR A 308 -3.90 24.00 18.48
CA THR A 308 -3.67 24.82 19.69
C THR A 308 -3.59 23.95 20.95
N ALA A 309 -4.08 22.71 20.86
CA ALA A 309 -4.04 21.70 21.91
C ALA A 309 -3.66 20.33 21.32
N LEU A 310 -2.80 19.62 22.04
CA LEU A 310 -2.37 18.26 21.72
C LEU A 310 -2.30 17.48 23.03
N GLU A 311 -3.24 16.57 23.23
CA GLU A 311 -3.33 15.78 24.46
C GLU A 311 -2.78 14.36 24.19
N LEU A 312 -1.60 14.07 24.75
CA LEU A 312 -0.96 12.75 24.67
C LEU A 312 -1.60 11.78 25.68
N PRO A 313 -1.51 10.44 25.47
CA PRO A 313 -1.92 9.46 26.47
C PRO A 313 -1.03 9.55 27.72
N ALA A 314 -1.60 9.39 28.92
CA ALA A 314 -0.87 9.48 30.18
C ALA A 314 0.16 8.34 30.36
N VAL A 315 -0.18 7.15 29.88
CA VAL A 315 0.74 6.01 29.74
C VAL A 315 0.91 5.79 28.25
N ASN A 316 2.08 6.06 27.71
CA ASN A 316 2.30 5.91 26.28
C ASN A 316 3.68 5.31 26.00
N VAL A 317 3.80 4.68 24.84
CA VAL A 317 5.04 4.07 24.31
C VAL A 317 5.57 4.88 23.14
N LEU A 318 5.27 6.19 23.12
CA LEU A 318 5.59 7.05 22.01
C LEU A 318 7.10 7.07 21.78
N GLN A 319 7.48 6.97 20.52
CA GLN A 319 8.86 6.93 20.06
C GLN A 319 9.15 8.14 19.20
N GLU A 320 8.17 8.57 18.41
CA GLU A 320 8.32 9.66 17.46
C GLU A 320 7.12 10.61 17.49
N LEU A 321 7.42 11.91 17.55
CA LEU A 321 6.44 12.99 17.52
C LEU A 321 6.84 14.00 16.43
N TYR A 322 5.96 14.23 15.46
CA TYR A 322 6.09 15.30 14.48
C TYR A 322 4.92 16.26 14.66
N CYS A 323 5.18 17.45 15.21
CA CYS A 323 4.15 18.45 15.49
C CYS A 323 4.51 19.89 15.05
N TYR A 324 5.57 20.06 14.26
CA TYR A 324 5.91 21.34 13.64
C TYR A 324 4.80 21.86 12.70
N GLY A 325 4.79 23.15 12.41
CA GLY A 325 3.80 23.80 11.54
C GLY A 325 2.41 23.82 12.19
N ASN A 326 2.34 24.20 13.46
CA ASN A 326 1.09 24.26 14.22
C ASN A 326 0.95 25.60 14.95
N ARG A 327 0.07 25.69 15.95
CA ARG A 327 -0.18 26.88 16.77
C ARG A 327 -0.06 26.57 18.28
N LEU A 328 0.85 25.65 18.63
CA LEU A 328 1.05 25.16 19.99
C LEU A 328 1.81 26.21 20.83
N ASN A 329 1.13 26.74 21.83
CA ASN A 329 1.70 27.74 22.74
C ASN A 329 2.48 27.09 23.90
N GLU A 330 3.01 27.93 24.79
CA GLU A 330 3.74 27.49 26.00
C GLU A 330 2.97 26.44 26.81
N LYS A 331 1.67 26.67 27.09
CA LYS A 331 0.85 25.76 27.89
C LYS A 331 0.71 24.40 27.21
N ALA A 332 0.56 24.36 25.89
CA ALA A 332 0.47 23.13 25.13
C ALA A 332 1.80 22.34 25.20
N PHE A 333 2.94 23.00 24.99
CA PHE A 333 4.24 22.32 25.07
C PHE A 333 4.59 21.83 26.47
N ILE A 334 4.28 22.59 27.52
CA ILE A 334 4.43 22.10 28.91
C ILE A 334 3.67 20.79 29.10
N ARG A 335 2.42 20.71 28.61
CA ARG A 335 1.63 19.46 28.67
C ARG A 335 2.28 18.33 27.86
N ILE A 336 2.71 18.61 26.64
CA ILE A 336 3.37 17.62 25.77
C ILE A 336 4.60 17.06 26.49
N PHE A 337 5.55 17.91 26.89
CA PHE A 337 6.80 17.51 27.53
C PHE A 337 6.60 16.72 28.82
N ASN A 338 5.63 17.14 29.65
CA ASN A 338 5.32 16.42 30.88
C ASN A 338 4.75 15.01 30.62
N ASN A 339 4.01 14.82 29.52
CA ASN A 339 3.40 13.54 29.15
C ASN A 339 4.25 12.69 28.20
N LEU A 340 5.40 13.16 27.72
CA LEU A 340 6.35 12.28 27.02
C LEU A 340 6.80 11.15 27.95
N PRO A 341 6.94 9.91 27.46
CA PRO A 341 7.29 8.76 28.27
C PRO A 341 8.80 8.75 28.57
N GLU A 342 9.17 8.11 29.68
CA GLU A 342 10.57 7.73 29.91
C GLU A 342 11.02 6.69 28.87
N ARG A 343 12.23 6.86 28.34
CA ARG A 343 12.84 5.96 27.34
C ARG A 343 14.07 5.31 27.96
N ASP A 344 13.91 4.05 28.37
CA ASP A 344 14.92 3.21 29.03
C ASP A 344 15.82 2.42 28.05
N GLY A 345 15.46 2.36 26.77
CA GLY A 345 16.23 1.70 25.72
C GLY A 345 17.42 2.52 25.17
N ASN A 346 18.28 1.84 24.38
CA ASN A 346 19.46 2.45 23.74
C ASN A 346 19.13 3.52 22.69
N GLU A 347 17.87 3.64 22.26
CA GLU A 347 17.43 4.61 21.26
C GLU A 347 16.60 5.72 21.90
N ALA A 348 17.05 6.96 21.78
CA ALA A 348 16.32 8.13 22.22
C ALA A 348 14.98 8.28 21.46
N GLY A 349 13.96 8.78 22.15
CA GLY A 349 12.75 9.25 21.48
C GLY A 349 13.05 10.49 20.63
N ARG A 350 12.29 10.73 19.55
CA ARG A 350 12.54 11.86 18.64
C ARG A 350 11.31 12.75 18.49
N ALA A 351 11.46 14.03 18.76
CA ALA A 351 10.38 15.00 18.64
C ALA A 351 10.77 16.18 17.71
N PHE A 352 10.02 16.35 16.63
CA PHE A 352 10.17 17.39 15.62
C PHE A 352 9.11 18.47 15.87
N ILE A 353 9.50 19.51 16.62
CA ILE A 353 8.55 20.33 17.37
C ILE A 353 8.26 21.70 16.76
N TYR A 354 9.14 22.25 15.92
CA TYR A 354 8.87 23.45 15.13
C TYR A 354 9.72 23.50 13.85
N GLY A 355 9.28 24.27 12.86
CA GLY A 355 10.05 24.64 11.67
C GLY A 355 10.62 26.07 11.77
N GLU A 356 11.39 26.48 10.78
CA GLU A 356 11.99 27.83 10.77
C GLU A 356 10.98 28.98 10.92
N LYS A 357 11.42 30.06 11.57
CA LYS A 357 10.60 31.23 11.96
C LYS A 357 9.87 31.89 10.79
N ASN A 358 10.40 31.77 9.58
CA ASN A 358 9.85 32.39 8.38
C ASN A 358 8.78 31.53 7.67
N ASN A 359 8.52 30.31 8.14
CA ASN A 359 7.39 29.53 7.64
C ASN A 359 6.08 30.15 8.15
N PRO A 360 5.22 30.71 7.29
CA PRO A 360 4.00 31.39 7.73
C PRO A 360 2.97 30.47 8.40
N GLN A 361 3.10 29.15 8.21
CA GLN A 361 2.27 28.14 8.88
C GLN A 361 2.79 27.78 10.27
N GLU A 362 4.06 28.09 10.58
CA GLU A 362 4.62 27.83 11.90
C GLU A 362 4.24 28.94 12.88
N LYS A 363 3.46 28.57 13.88
CA LYS A 363 3.08 29.44 15.01
C LYS A 363 3.23 28.73 16.35
N ASN A 364 3.94 27.60 16.38
CA ASN A 364 4.43 27.02 17.62
C ASN A 364 5.38 28.01 18.31
N ILE A 365 5.42 27.99 19.64
CA ILE A 365 6.50 28.66 20.36
C ILE A 365 7.84 28.00 20.01
N THR A 366 8.86 28.82 19.74
CA THR A 366 10.18 28.33 19.31
C THR A 366 11.29 28.61 20.33
N ASN A 367 11.06 29.52 21.29
CA ASN A 367 11.98 29.78 22.39
C ASN A 367 11.52 29.03 23.66
N PHE A 368 12.04 27.82 23.85
CA PHE A 368 11.72 26.97 25.00
C PHE A 368 12.37 27.43 26.33
N SER A 369 13.20 28.47 26.29
CA SER A 369 13.78 29.13 27.47
C SER A 369 13.06 30.43 27.86
N SER A 370 11.97 30.78 27.18
CA SER A 370 11.23 32.04 27.39
C SER A 370 10.57 32.16 28.77
N SER A 371 10.26 31.03 29.43
CA SER A 371 9.73 31.01 30.79
C SER A 371 10.39 29.92 31.62
N ALA A 372 10.44 30.12 32.95
CA ALA A 372 11.00 29.13 33.87
C ALA A 372 10.25 27.79 33.82
N LYS A 373 8.90 27.84 33.70
CA LYS A 373 8.07 26.63 33.65
C LYS A 373 8.28 25.84 32.37
N LEU A 374 8.34 26.52 31.22
CA LEU A 374 8.59 25.88 29.93
C LEU A 374 9.98 25.26 29.88
N ARG A 375 11.00 26.00 30.34
CA ARG A 375 12.37 25.51 30.41
C ARG A 375 12.47 24.26 31.29
N THR A 376 11.89 24.27 32.48
CA THR A 376 11.89 23.10 33.36
C THR A 376 11.20 21.89 32.72
N ALA A 377 10.06 22.07 32.07
CA ALA A 377 9.36 20.98 31.38
C ALA A 377 10.18 20.42 30.22
N PHE A 378 10.83 21.28 29.43
CA PHE A 378 11.66 20.89 28.30
C PHE A 378 12.90 20.10 28.73
N GLU A 379 13.63 20.58 29.75
CA GLU A 379 14.78 19.85 30.30
C GLU A 379 14.38 18.53 30.95
N ALA A 380 13.22 18.49 31.64
CA ALA A 380 12.68 17.24 32.16
C ALA A 380 12.37 16.24 31.05
N ALA A 381 11.87 16.70 29.90
CA ALA A 381 11.65 15.81 28.75
C ALA A 381 12.96 15.32 28.13
N LYS A 382 14.02 16.15 28.05
CA LYS A 382 15.36 15.70 27.64
C LYS A 382 15.90 14.61 28.58
N ALA A 383 15.70 14.77 29.89
CA ALA A 383 16.10 13.77 30.89
C ALA A 383 15.37 12.42 30.74
N LYS A 384 14.19 12.40 30.11
CA LYS A 384 13.49 11.18 29.71
C LYS A 384 14.08 10.50 28.46
N ASN A 385 15.30 10.87 28.04
CA ASN A 385 15.99 10.38 26.86
C ASN A 385 15.23 10.68 25.54
N TRP A 386 14.79 11.94 25.41
CA TRP A 386 14.22 12.50 24.18
C TRP A 386 15.17 13.48 23.52
N GLU A 387 15.30 13.36 22.19
CA GLU A 387 15.97 14.30 21.33
C GLU A 387 14.94 15.17 20.60
N PHE A 388 15.21 16.48 20.56
CA PHE A 388 14.34 17.46 19.95
C PHE A 388 14.97 18.05 18.71
N TYR A 389 14.14 18.25 17.70
CA TYR A 389 14.56 18.69 16.38
C TYR A 389 13.68 19.85 15.92
N LYS A 390 14.30 20.79 15.22
CA LYS A 390 13.63 21.77 14.37
C LYS A 390 13.81 21.42 12.89
N ARG A 391 12.90 21.88 12.04
CA ARG A 391 13.02 21.72 10.58
C ARG A 391 13.53 23.00 9.91
N ASP A 392 14.65 22.90 9.19
CA ASP A 392 15.27 24.02 8.46
C ASP A 392 14.47 24.42 7.19
N THR A 393 14.89 25.49 6.51
CA THR A 393 14.25 25.99 5.28
C THR A 393 14.35 25.02 4.09
N ASN A 394 15.29 24.08 4.14
CA ASN A 394 15.51 23.07 3.11
C ASN A 394 14.75 21.75 3.44
N GLY A 395 14.04 21.70 4.57
CA GLY A 395 13.34 20.52 5.04
C GLY A 395 14.24 19.48 5.74
N ASN A 396 15.47 19.85 6.09
CA ASN A 396 16.35 19.04 6.94
C ASN A 396 15.99 19.23 8.41
N ASP A 397 16.37 18.24 9.22
CA ASP A 397 16.08 18.23 10.64
C ASP A 397 17.37 18.54 11.43
N GLU A 398 17.33 19.54 12.31
CA GLU A 398 18.44 20.04 13.13
C GLU A 398 18.12 19.85 14.61
N LYS A 399 19.05 19.25 15.38
CA LYS A 399 18.88 18.97 16.81
C LYS A 399 19.02 20.25 17.67
N ILE A 400 18.24 20.36 18.76
CA ILE A 400 18.16 21.55 19.64
C ILE A 400 18.24 21.28 21.14
#